data_AF-A0A497RLD5-F1
#
_entry.id   AF-A0A497RLD5-F1
#
_cell.length_a   1.000
_cell.length_b   1.000
_cell.length_c   1.000
_cell.angle_alpha   90.00
_cell.angle_beta   90.00
_cell.angle_gamma   90.00
#
_symmetry.space_group_name_H-M   'P 1'
#
loop_
_entity.id
_entity.type
_entity.pdbx_description
1 polymer ?
#
loop_
_entity_poly.entity_id
_entity_poly.type
_entity_poly.pdbx_seq_one_letter_code
_entity_poly.pdbx_strand_id
1 'polypeptide(L)'
;MLASKFKRVRRIAWMVMDGIFKNMWDYKFVPVEIISRDSGVDARKVEDILRYLSDEDMVEVKKTEYLGGAFTFFGLSLYSLHRLVRKDYVTMIGERMGEGKESVIYNCISRWGEAILKFHKVGHVSFKRVREKRDYGSLHHTVLMVRSARNEFKALKKLYGRVSVPKPYGWEGNAVLMELIDARELYKVRIENPRDVLNYIVEEIEEMWRIGVVHGDLSQFNILVNPDGIWFIDFPQALDLDEVDVEIAKDVLKRDLSNILKYFKKTYNIDVNLEDVLKN
;
A
#
# COMPACT_ATOMS: atom_id res chain seq x y z
N MET A 1 15.71 -12.97 -5.46
CA MET A 1 15.16 -13.60 -4.23
C MET A 1 13.67 -13.92 -4.34
N LEU A 2 12.80 -12.96 -4.68
CA LEU A 2 11.35 -13.18 -4.79
C LEU A 2 10.98 -14.16 -5.93
N ALA A 3 11.48 -13.93 -7.15
CA ALA A 3 11.25 -14.81 -8.29
C ALA A 3 11.79 -16.24 -8.10
N SER A 4 12.96 -16.39 -7.47
CA SER A 4 13.55 -17.70 -7.22
C SER A 4 12.76 -18.50 -6.18
N LYS A 5 12.30 -17.88 -5.09
CA LYS A 5 11.43 -18.54 -4.11
C LYS A 5 10.06 -18.87 -4.73
N PHE A 6 9.47 -17.98 -5.52
CA PHE A 6 8.18 -18.21 -6.19
C PHE A 6 8.13 -19.55 -6.95
N LYS A 7 9.18 -19.86 -7.73
CA LYS A 7 9.26 -21.08 -8.53
C LYS A 7 9.39 -22.37 -7.70
N ARG A 8 9.81 -22.28 -6.45
CA ARG A 8 10.03 -23.45 -5.56
C ARG A 8 8.80 -23.84 -4.76
N VAL A 9 7.84 -22.94 -4.58
CA VAL A 9 6.65 -23.19 -3.78
C VAL A 9 5.71 -24.16 -4.51
N ARG A 10 5.49 -25.31 -3.89
CA ARG A 10 4.59 -26.36 -4.42
C ARG A 10 3.12 -25.94 -4.29
N ARG A 11 2.26 -26.48 -5.16
CA ARG A 11 0.80 -26.23 -5.15
C ARG A 11 0.15 -26.34 -3.76
N ILE A 12 0.52 -27.38 -3.00
CA ILE A 12 -0.05 -27.61 -1.67
C ILE A 12 0.33 -26.53 -0.65
N ALA A 13 1.52 -25.93 -0.78
CA ALA A 13 1.94 -24.83 0.08
C ALA A 13 1.15 -23.55 -0.23
N TRP A 14 0.78 -23.31 -1.50
CA TRP A 14 -0.16 -22.25 -1.87
C TRP A 14 -1.55 -22.45 -1.25
N MET A 15 -2.03 -23.69 -1.17
CA MET A 15 -3.31 -24.01 -0.52
C MET A 15 -3.27 -23.74 0.99
N VAL A 16 -2.18 -24.09 1.66
CA VAL A 16 -1.96 -23.78 3.08
C VAL A 16 -1.89 -22.27 3.31
N MET A 17 -1.15 -21.53 2.50
CA MET A 17 -1.11 -20.06 2.56
C MET A 17 -2.48 -19.42 2.30
N ASP A 18 -3.28 -19.98 1.40
CA ASP A 18 -4.65 -19.53 1.15
C ASP A 18 -5.55 -19.74 2.40
N GLY A 19 -5.39 -20.86 3.10
CA GLY A 19 -6.04 -21.11 4.40
C GLY A 19 -5.64 -20.09 5.46
N ILE A 20 -4.36 -19.72 5.56
CA ILE A 20 -3.91 -18.64 6.46
C ILE A 20 -4.54 -17.30 6.07
N PHE A 21 -4.50 -16.94 4.78
CA PHE A 21 -4.98 -15.65 4.28
C PHE A 21 -6.49 -15.44 4.49
N LYS A 22 -7.30 -16.50 4.39
CA LYS A 22 -8.75 -16.42 4.63
C LYS A 22 -9.09 -16.14 6.09
N ASN A 23 -8.27 -16.63 7.02
CA ASN A 23 -8.58 -16.63 8.46
C ASN A 23 -7.75 -15.62 9.28
N MET A 24 -6.80 -14.90 8.66
CA MET A 24 -5.96 -13.92 9.36
C MET A 24 -6.71 -12.72 9.96
N TRP A 25 -8.01 -12.56 9.65
CA TRP A 25 -8.86 -11.50 10.20
C TRP A 25 -9.25 -11.77 11.65
N ASP A 26 -9.42 -13.05 11.99
CA ASP A 26 -9.92 -13.51 13.30
C ASP A 26 -8.78 -14.04 14.19
N TYR A 27 -7.63 -14.39 13.59
CA TYR A 27 -6.51 -15.00 14.29
C TYR A 27 -5.19 -14.30 14.02
N LYS A 28 -4.42 -14.06 15.08
CA LYS A 28 -3.01 -13.63 14.98
C LYS A 28 -2.14 -14.66 14.27
N PHE A 29 -2.24 -15.89 14.75
CA PHE A 29 -1.65 -17.09 14.20
C PHE A 29 -2.82 -18.01 13.90
N VAL A 30 -3.06 -18.37 12.66
CA VAL A 30 -4.22 -19.19 12.30
C VAL A 30 -3.98 -20.63 12.77
N PRO A 31 -4.88 -21.24 13.56
CA PRO A 31 -4.70 -22.61 14.04
C PRO A 31 -4.59 -23.62 12.91
N VAL A 32 -3.79 -24.67 13.10
CA VAL A 32 -3.59 -25.76 12.13
C VAL A 32 -4.91 -26.40 11.71
N GLU A 33 -5.84 -26.60 12.64
CA GLU A 33 -7.14 -27.21 12.39
C GLU A 33 -8.00 -26.35 11.46
N ILE A 34 -7.92 -25.03 11.62
CA ILE A 34 -8.62 -24.05 10.77
C ILE A 34 -7.99 -24.02 9.38
N ILE A 35 -6.65 -23.98 9.30
CA ILE A 35 -5.93 -24.04 8.01
C ILE A 35 -6.25 -25.35 7.28
N SER A 36 -6.25 -26.48 7.98
CA SER A 36 -6.56 -27.81 7.45
C SER A 36 -7.95 -27.84 6.80
N ARG A 37 -8.97 -27.39 7.55
CA ARG A 37 -10.35 -27.30 7.08
C ARG A 37 -10.47 -26.46 5.81
N ASP A 38 -9.90 -25.26 5.78
CA ASP A 38 -10.09 -24.30 4.69
C ASP A 38 -9.21 -24.58 3.46
N SER A 39 -8.06 -25.21 3.66
CA SER A 39 -7.16 -25.61 2.58
C SER A 39 -7.50 -26.99 1.99
N GLY A 40 -8.25 -27.82 2.72
CA GLY A 40 -8.51 -29.21 2.36
C GLY A 40 -7.28 -30.12 2.50
N VAL A 41 -6.30 -29.73 3.32
CA VAL A 41 -5.06 -30.46 3.55
C VAL A 41 -5.09 -31.06 4.95
N ASP A 42 -4.76 -32.35 5.10
CA ASP A 42 -4.68 -33.02 6.40
C ASP A 42 -3.84 -32.24 7.43
N ALA A 43 -4.29 -32.22 8.69
CA ALA A 43 -3.70 -31.42 9.75
C ALA A 43 -2.20 -31.71 9.97
N ARG A 44 -1.78 -32.99 10.00
CA ARG A 44 -0.36 -33.35 10.17
C ARG A 44 0.47 -32.81 9.01
N LYS A 45 -0.08 -32.89 7.79
CA LYS A 45 0.56 -32.35 6.59
C LYS A 45 0.61 -30.82 6.58
N VAL A 46 -0.39 -30.14 7.14
CA VAL A 46 -0.35 -28.69 7.36
C VAL A 46 0.80 -28.33 8.28
N GLU A 47 1.01 -29.04 9.39
CA GLU A 47 2.13 -28.80 10.30
C GLU A 47 3.49 -28.92 9.59
N ASP A 48 3.67 -29.96 8.77
CA ASP A 48 4.89 -30.15 7.98
C ASP A 48 5.12 -29.02 6.96
N ILE A 49 4.05 -28.57 6.30
CA ILE A 49 4.11 -27.46 5.33
C ILE A 49 4.39 -26.14 6.05
N LEU A 50 3.80 -25.90 7.21
CA LEU A 50 4.07 -24.71 8.02
C LEU A 50 5.52 -24.65 8.46
N ARG A 51 6.11 -25.79 8.87
CA ARG A 51 7.55 -25.88 9.16
C ARG A 51 8.40 -25.51 7.95
N TYR A 52 8.14 -26.13 6.78
CA TYR A 52 8.81 -25.77 5.53
C TYR A 52 8.67 -24.28 5.17
N LEU A 53 7.47 -23.72 5.28
CA LEU A 53 7.21 -22.31 5.00
C LEU A 53 7.94 -21.39 5.99
N SER A 54 8.13 -21.85 7.22
CA SER A 54 8.86 -21.11 8.25
C SER A 54 10.36 -21.12 7.98
N ASP A 55 10.92 -22.28 7.62
CA ASP A 55 12.32 -22.42 7.21
C ASP A 55 12.66 -21.56 5.98
N GLU A 56 11.65 -21.25 5.16
CA GLU A 56 11.77 -20.36 4.00
C GLU A 56 11.36 -18.91 4.28
N ASP A 57 11.21 -18.50 5.53
CA ASP A 57 10.85 -17.14 5.99
C ASP A 57 9.49 -16.64 5.44
N MET A 58 8.59 -17.52 5.03
CA MET A 58 7.28 -17.14 4.49
C MET A 58 6.22 -17.03 5.58
N VAL A 59 6.33 -17.85 6.62
CA VAL A 59 5.39 -17.82 7.76
C VAL A 59 6.14 -17.88 9.08
N GLU A 60 5.59 -17.22 10.09
CA GLU A 60 5.95 -17.46 11.48
C GLU A 60 5.04 -18.54 12.04
N VAL A 61 5.63 -19.57 12.63
CA VAL A 61 4.90 -20.62 13.35
C VAL A 61 5.08 -20.39 14.84
N LYS A 62 3.98 -20.35 15.58
CA LYS A 62 4.01 -20.29 17.05
C LYS A 62 3.18 -21.40 17.65
N LYS A 63 3.72 -21.95 18.74
CA LYS A 63 3.01 -22.83 19.65
C LYS A 63 2.74 -22.05 20.94
N THR A 64 1.52 -21.52 21.06
CA THR A 64 1.03 -20.90 22.30
C THR A 64 0.11 -21.91 22.99
N GLU A 65 -1.19 -21.63 23.05
CA GLU A 65 -2.25 -22.57 23.46
C GLU A 65 -2.56 -23.59 22.34
N TYR A 66 -2.28 -23.22 21.09
CA TYR A 66 -2.38 -24.05 19.90
C TYR A 66 -1.18 -23.80 18.97
N LEU A 67 -0.97 -24.70 18.01
CA LEU A 67 -0.01 -24.50 16.92
C LEU A 67 -0.69 -23.71 15.80
N GLY A 68 -0.09 -22.59 15.39
CA GLY A 68 -0.64 -21.76 14.33
C GLY A 68 0.41 -21.03 13.50
N GLY A 69 0.00 -20.61 12.31
CA GLY A 69 0.85 -19.92 11.33
C GLY A 69 0.35 -18.50 11.02
N ALA A 70 1.28 -17.57 10.84
CA ALA A 70 1.01 -16.21 10.37
C ALA A 70 1.99 -15.83 9.27
N PHE A 71 1.57 -15.02 8.29
CA PHE A 71 2.52 -14.55 7.28
C PHE A 71 3.59 -13.64 7.86
N THR A 72 4.83 -13.82 7.40
CA THR A 72 5.83 -12.75 7.42
C THR A 72 5.49 -11.71 6.34
N PHE A 73 6.14 -10.55 6.34
CA PHE A 73 6.04 -9.61 5.21
C PHE A 73 6.43 -10.26 3.89
N PHE A 74 7.50 -11.06 3.89
CA PHE A 74 7.98 -11.73 2.68
C PHE A 74 6.96 -12.74 2.15
N GLY A 75 6.42 -13.60 3.02
CA GLY A 75 5.42 -14.59 2.61
C GLY A 75 4.11 -13.97 2.13
N LEU A 76 3.63 -12.90 2.80
CA LEU A 76 2.44 -12.18 2.34
C LEU A 76 2.67 -11.55 0.96
N SER A 77 3.84 -10.94 0.75
CA SER A 77 4.20 -10.33 -0.54
C SER A 77 4.29 -11.39 -1.65
N LEU A 78 4.90 -12.55 -1.35
CA LEU A 78 5.01 -13.66 -2.29
C LEU A 78 3.63 -14.25 -2.63
N TYR A 79 2.76 -14.41 -1.64
CA TYR A 79 1.38 -14.88 -1.83
C TYR A 79 0.53 -13.86 -2.61
N SER A 80 0.69 -12.57 -2.34
CA SER A 80 0.03 -11.49 -3.10
C SER A 80 0.43 -11.49 -4.57
N LEU A 81 1.74 -11.65 -4.85
CA LEU A 81 2.24 -11.85 -6.22
C LEU A 81 1.62 -13.09 -6.87
N HIS A 82 1.53 -14.21 -6.13
CA HIS A 82 0.92 -15.44 -6.65
C HIS A 82 -0.52 -15.23 -7.11
N ARG A 83 -1.30 -14.48 -6.34
CA ARG A 83 -2.69 -14.15 -6.70
C ARG A 83 -2.77 -13.26 -7.94
N LEU A 84 -1.87 -12.28 -8.08
CA LEU A 84 -1.80 -11.43 -9.28
C LEU A 84 -1.39 -12.22 -10.53
N VAL A 85 -0.42 -13.13 -10.41
CA VAL A 85 -0.02 -14.04 -11.52
C VAL A 85 -1.19 -14.96 -11.90
N ARG A 86 -1.90 -15.53 -10.92
CA ARG A 86 -3.08 -16.38 -11.18
C ARG A 86 -4.24 -15.65 -11.86
N LYS A 87 -4.32 -14.33 -11.71
CA LYS A 87 -5.28 -13.46 -12.40
C LYS A 87 -4.82 -12.99 -13.77
N ASP A 88 -3.63 -13.42 -14.22
CA ASP A 88 -2.99 -12.95 -15.44
C ASP A 88 -2.68 -11.44 -15.42
N TYR A 89 -2.48 -10.86 -14.23
CA TYR A 89 -2.19 -9.43 -14.09
C TYR A 89 -0.69 -9.14 -14.20
N VAL A 90 0.14 -10.03 -13.65
CA VAL A 90 1.60 -9.92 -13.66
C VAL A 90 2.20 -11.13 -14.37
N THR A 91 3.01 -10.88 -15.39
CA THR A 91 3.68 -11.92 -16.19
C THR A 91 5.13 -12.12 -15.74
N MET A 92 5.85 -11.02 -15.47
CA MET A 92 7.25 -11.06 -15.07
C MET A 92 7.50 -10.05 -13.95
N ILE A 93 8.25 -10.45 -12.93
CA ILE A 93 8.75 -9.52 -11.91
C ILE A 93 10.20 -9.17 -12.21
N GLY A 94 10.50 -7.88 -12.16
CA GLY A 94 11.83 -7.34 -12.40
C GLY A 94 12.64 -7.16 -11.12
N GLU A 95 13.50 -6.16 -11.18
CA GLU A 95 14.37 -5.75 -10.09
C GLU A 95 13.62 -4.94 -9.04
N ARG A 96 14.27 -4.81 -7.89
CA ARG A 96 13.78 -3.97 -6.82
C ARG A 96 14.17 -2.52 -7.13
N MET A 97 13.17 -1.65 -7.28
CA MET A 97 13.39 -0.21 -7.49
C MET A 97 13.66 0.54 -6.19
N GLY A 98 13.04 0.12 -5.09
CA GLY A 98 13.19 0.82 -3.82
C GLY A 98 12.66 0.08 -2.60
N GLU A 99 13.12 0.52 -1.44
CA GLU A 99 12.63 0.10 -0.12
C GLU A 99 12.48 1.31 0.78
N GLY A 100 11.25 1.57 1.19
CA GLY A 100 10.93 2.53 2.23
C GLY A 100 10.60 1.84 3.56
N LYS A 101 10.30 2.67 4.56
CA LYS A 101 9.79 2.19 5.86
C LYS A 101 8.43 1.50 5.73
N GLU A 102 7.63 1.90 4.73
CA GLU A 102 6.23 1.48 4.60
C GLU A 102 5.95 0.64 3.34
N SER A 103 6.91 0.49 2.43
CA SER A 103 6.71 -0.32 1.23
C SER A 103 8.01 -0.81 0.60
N VAL A 104 7.87 -1.79 -0.29
CA VAL A 104 8.92 -2.24 -1.22
C VAL A 104 8.36 -2.23 -2.62
N ILE A 105 9.12 -1.66 -3.55
CA ILE A 105 8.68 -1.40 -4.92
C ILE A 105 9.53 -2.23 -5.88
N TYR A 106 8.87 -2.92 -6.80
CA TYR A 106 9.48 -3.68 -7.90
C TYR A 106 8.95 -3.15 -9.24
N ASN A 107 9.79 -3.12 -10.27
CA ASN A 107 9.29 -3.07 -11.63
C ASN A 107 8.77 -4.45 -12.03
N CYS A 108 7.82 -4.49 -12.95
CA CYS A 108 7.25 -5.72 -13.47
C CYS A 108 6.68 -5.52 -14.88
N ILE A 109 6.49 -6.63 -15.58
CA ILE A 109 5.70 -6.68 -16.81
C ILE A 109 4.32 -7.21 -16.44
N SER A 110 3.33 -6.37 -16.65
CA SER A 110 1.91 -6.68 -16.49
C SER A 110 1.27 -6.99 -17.84
N ARG A 111 0.00 -7.43 -17.83
CA ARG A 111 -0.80 -7.55 -19.07
C ARG A 111 -1.06 -6.21 -19.77
N TRP A 112 -0.75 -5.08 -19.13
CA TRP A 112 -0.87 -3.73 -19.69
C TRP A 112 0.48 -3.12 -20.09
N GLY A 113 1.57 -3.89 -20.03
CA GLY A 113 2.94 -3.39 -20.27
C GLY A 113 3.74 -3.21 -18.98
N GLU A 114 4.75 -2.34 -19.02
CA GLU A 114 5.58 -2.02 -17.86
C GLU A 114 4.75 -1.40 -16.72
N ALA A 115 5.00 -1.85 -15.50
CA ALA A 115 4.21 -1.49 -14.34
C ALA A 115 5.04 -1.54 -13.05
N ILE A 116 4.49 -0.92 -12.01
CA ILE A 116 5.00 -0.97 -10.65
C ILE A 116 4.18 -1.97 -9.82
N LEU A 117 4.89 -2.82 -9.10
CA LEU A 117 4.32 -3.64 -8.03
C LEU A 117 4.82 -3.15 -6.68
N LYS A 118 3.91 -2.57 -5.89
CA LYS A 118 4.18 -2.02 -4.56
C LYS A 118 3.65 -2.96 -3.49
N PHE A 119 4.54 -3.48 -2.64
CA PHE A 119 4.19 -4.28 -1.46
C PHE A 119 4.20 -3.42 -0.20
N HIS A 120 3.09 -3.36 0.51
CA HIS A 120 2.95 -2.58 1.74
C HIS A 120 3.51 -3.29 2.96
N LYS A 121 4.14 -2.52 3.84
CA LYS A 121 4.67 -2.88 5.15
C LYS A 121 3.99 -2.06 6.24
N VAL A 122 4.15 -2.51 7.48
CA VAL A 122 3.83 -1.69 8.65
C VAL A 122 5.06 -0.88 9.03
N GLY A 123 4.98 0.46 8.91
CA GLY A 123 5.99 1.37 9.44
C GLY A 123 5.94 1.49 10.97
N HIS A 124 7.08 1.70 11.64
CA HIS A 124 7.17 1.80 13.11
C HIS A 124 6.46 3.02 13.73
N VAL A 125 6.11 4.06 12.94
CA VAL A 125 5.75 5.40 13.45
C VAL A 125 4.28 5.76 13.25
N SER A 126 3.64 5.23 12.21
CA SER A 126 2.25 5.46 11.81
C SER A 126 1.23 4.85 12.80
N PHE A 127 1.70 4.05 13.77
CA PHE A 127 0.86 3.25 14.66
C PHE A 127 0.69 3.77 16.09
N LYS A 128 1.28 4.92 16.46
CA LYS A 128 0.93 5.56 17.75
C LYS A 128 -0.56 5.95 17.80
N ARG A 129 -1.17 6.35 16.67
CA ARG A 129 -2.58 6.79 16.62
C ARG A 129 -3.60 5.66 16.50
N VAL A 130 -3.23 4.51 15.95
CA VAL A 130 -4.17 3.37 15.75
C VAL A 130 -4.35 2.54 17.03
N ARG A 131 -3.38 2.58 17.96
CA ARG A 131 -3.45 1.84 19.22
C ARG A 131 -4.50 2.36 20.21
N GLU A 132 -4.98 3.59 20.06
CA GLU A 132 -5.77 4.27 21.09
C GLU A 132 -7.30 4.16 20.91
N LYS A 133 -7.82 3.60 19.81
CA LYS A 133 -9.25 3.80 19.48
C LYS A 133 -10.15 2.60 19.17
N ARG A 134 -9.72 1.33 19.23
CA ARG A 134 -10.68 0.21 19.04
C ARG A 134 -10.43 -0.98 19.94
N ASP A 135 -11.49 -1.37 20.63
CA ASP A 135 -11.65 -2.48 21.59
C ASP A 135 -11.67 -3.88 20.94
N TYR A 136 -11.08 -4.02 19.76
CA TYR A 136 -10.87 -5.31 19.11
C TYR A 136 -9.37 -5.60 19.11
N GLY A 137 -9.01 -6.76 19.68
CA GLY A 137 -7.65 -7.22 19.90
C GLY A 137 -6.64 -6.72 18.87
N SER A 138 -5.56 -6.11 19.36
CA SER A 138 -4.48 -5.46 18.60
C SER A 138 -4.35 -5.98 17.16
N LEU A 139 -4.86 -5.22 16.18
CA LEU A 139 -4.75 -5.57 14.75
C LEU A 139 -3.29 -5.95 14.41
N HIS A 140 -3.09 -7.20 14.00
CA HIS A 140 -1.77 -7.73 13.75
C HIS A 140 -1.24 -7.29 12.39
N HIS A 141 0.09 -7.22 12.26
CA HIS A 141 0.76 -6.53 11.16
C HIS A 141 0.28 -6.93 9.77
N THR A 142 0.00 -8.21 9.52
CA THR A 142 -0.49 -8.73 8.24
C THR A 142 -1.81 -8.06 7.82
N VAL A 143 -2.77 -7.92 8.75
CA VAL A 143 -4.06 -7.26 8.48
C VAL A 143 -3.86 -5.80 8.12
N LEU A 144 -2.94 -5.13 8.82
CA LEU A 144 -2.61 -3.74 8.57
C LEU A 144 -2.00 -3.55 7.18
N MET A 145 -1.07 -4.40 6.77
CA MET A 145 -0.47 -4.36 5.42
C MET A 145 -1.53 -4.53 4.31
N VAL A 146 -2.46 -5.48 4.50
CA VAL A 146 -3.57 -5.71 3.55
C VAL A 146 -4.50 -4.51 3.48
N ARG A 147 -4.84 -3.91 4.63
CA ARG A 147 -5.68 -2.71 4.68
C ARG A 147 -5.02 -1.50 4.03
N SER A 148 -3.72 -1.27 4.26
CA SER A 148 -2.97 -0.19 3.62
C SER A 148 -2.98 -0.32 2.11
N ALA A 149 -2.70 -1.51 1.58
CA ALA A 149 -2.73 -1.77 0.14
C ALA A 149 -4.13 -1.59 -0.45
N ARG A 150 -5.16 -2.07 0.26
CA ARG A 150 -6.57 -1.89 -0.13
C ARG A 150 -6.94 -0.41 -0.21
N ASN A 151 -6.50 0.37 0.78
CA ASN A 151 -6.84 1.79 0.89
C ASN A 151 -6.22 2.59 -0.26
N GLU A 152 -4.93 2.36 -0.55
CA GLU A 152 -4.26 3.00 -1.69
C GLU A 152 -4.96 2.65 -3.01
N PHE A 153 -5.25 1.36 -3.24
CA PHE A 153 -5.93 0.96 -4.47
C PHE A 153 -7.34 1.55 -4.63
N LYS A 154 -8.10 1.65 -3.53
CA LYS A 154 -9.41 2.31 -3.52
C LYS A 154 -9.29 3.80 -3.89
N ALA A 155 -8.37 4.52 -3.26
CA ALA A 155 -8.14 5.94 -3.53
C ALA A 155 -7.72 6.17 -4.99
N LEU A 156 -6.72 5.43 -5.48
CA LEU A 156 -6.30 5.50 -6.88
C LEU A 156 -7.46 5.23 -7.84
N LYS A 157 -8.32 4.24 -7.53
CA LYS A 157 -9.50 3.95 -8.37
C LYS A 157 -10.54 5.08 -8.40
N LYS A 158 -10.72 5.79 -7.29
CA LYS A 158 -11.68 6.90 -7.19
C LYS A 158 -11.15 8.16 -7.90
N LEU A 159 -9.83 8.36 -7.86
CA LEU A 159 -9.14 9.53 -8.40
C LEU A 159 -8.77 9.44 -9.89
N TYR A 160 -8.43 8.25 -10.38
CA TYR A 160 -7.94 8.07 -11.74
C TYR A 160 -8.93 8.58 -12.80
N GLY A 161 -8.42 9.38 -13.74
CA GLY A 161 -9.19 10.01 -14.82
C GLY A 161 -9.73 11.41 -14.49
N ARG A 162 -9.56 11.87 -13.24
CA ARG A 162 -9.89 13.24 -12.82
C ARG A 162 -8.73 13.97 -12.13
N VAL A 163 -7.89 13.20 -11.45
CA VAL A 163 -6.67 13.68 -10.79
C VAL A 163 -5.49 12.92 -11.38
N SER A 164 -4.35 13.58 -11.52
CA SER A 164 -3.10 13.02 -12.02
C SER A 164 -2.50 12.05 -11.01
N VAL A 165 -2.94 10.79 -11.10
CA VAL A 165 -2.45 9.65 -10.31
C VAL A 165 -2.09 8.49 -11.24
N PRO A 166 -1.20 7.57 -10.82
CA PRO A 166 -0.91 6.37 -11.59
C PRO A 166 -2.18 5.54 -11.82
N LYS A 167 -2.34 5.00 -13.04
CA LYS A 167 -3.45 4.09 -13.33
C LYS A 167 -3.39 2.85 -12.43
N PRO A 168 -4.44 2.54 -11.64
CA PRO A 168 -4.48 1.35 -10.81
C PRO A 168 -4.90 0.12 -11.62
N TYR A 169 -4.02 -0.88 -11.71
CA TYR A 169 -4.25 -2.10 -12.46
C TYR A 169 -4.87 -3.23 -11.61
N GLY A 170 -4.42 -3.39 -10.37
CA GLY A 170 -4.96 -4.42 -9.48
C GLY A 170 -4.46 -4.35 -8.04
N TRP A 171 -5.15 -5.07 -7.16
CA TRP A 171 -4.77 -5.24 -5.75
C TRP A 171 -5.00 -6.67 -5.30
N GLU A 172 -4.02 -7.24 -4.60
CA GLU A 172 -4.12 -8.54 -3.93
C GLU A 172 -3.30 -8.52 -2.65
N GLY A 173 -3.87 -8.98 -1.53
CA GLY A 173 -3.16 -9.01 -0.24
C GLY A 173 -2.54 -7.65 0.12
N ASN A 174 -1.22 -7.60 0.27
CA ASN A 174 -0.49 -6.35 0.52
C ASN A 174 0.10 -5.71 -0.74
N ALA A 175 -0.27 -6.14 -1.94
CA ALA A 175 0.30 -5.67 -3.19
C ALA A 175 -0.68 -4.80 -3.99
N VAL A 176 -0.20 -3.66 -4.46
CA VAL A 176 -0.88 -2.83 -5.47
C VAL A 176 -0.07 -2.84 -6.75
N LEU A 177 -0.71 -3.19 -7.86
CA LEU A 177 -0.17 -3.11 -9.22
C LEU A 177 -0.72 -1.83 -9.86
N MET A 178 0.18 -0.98 -10.35
CA MET A 178 -0.16 0.32 -10.93
C MET A 178 0.80 0.70 -12.06
N GLU A 179 0.46 1.76 -12.79
CA GLU A 179 1.29 2.35 -13.84
C GLU A 179 2.68 2.75 -13.35
N LEU A 180 3.67 2.55 -14.21
CA LEU A 180 5.01 3.12 -14.03
C LEU A 180 5.01 4.55 -14.54
N ILE A 181 5.28 5.50 -13.66
CA ILE A 181 5.47 6.90 -14.02
C ILE A 181 6.98 7.17 -14.09
N ASP A 182 7.47 7.54 -15.28
CA ASP A 182 8.87 7.95 -15.46
C ASP A 182 9.08 9.41 -15.01
N ALA A 183 9.15 9.58 -13.70
CA ALA A 183 9.28 10.87 -13.05
C ALA A 183 10.13 10.77 -11.78
N ARG A 184 10.53 11.93 -11.26
CA ARG A 184 11.30 12.06 -10.02
C ARG A 184 10.43 12.68 -8.94
N GLU A 185 10.68 12.34 -7.67
CA GLU A 185 10.05 13.04 -6.54
C GLU A 185 10.32 14.55 -6.63
N LEU A 186 9.31 15.38 -6.38
CA LEU A 186 9.39 16.84 -6.42
C LEU A 186 10.54 17.37 -5.56
N TYR A 187 10.81 16.73 -4.41
CA TYR A 187 11.96 17.05 -3.57
C TYR A 187 13.32 17.00 -4.29
N LYS A 188 13.47 16.12 -5.29
CA LYS A 188 14.72 15.87 -6.03
C LYS A 188 14.86 16.74 -7.26
N VAL A 189 13.85 17.55 -7.60
CA VAL A 189 13.80 18.37 -8.80
C VAL A 189 13.73 19.83 -8.43
N ARG A 190 14.56 20.65 -9.07
CA ARG A 190 14.43 22.10 -9.00
C ARG A 190 13.47 22.56 -10.09
N ILE A 191 12.35 23.15 -9.68
CA ILE A 191 11.32 23.63 -10.58
C ILE A 191 11.66 25.03 -11.09
N GLU A 192 11.48 25.26 -12.39
CA GLU A 192 11.70 26.57 -13.04
C GLU A 192 10.55 27.55 -12.76
N ASN A 193 9.30 27.08 -12.85
CA ASN A 193 8.08 27.86 -12.58
C ASN A 193 7.35 27.38 -11.31
N PRO A 194 7.94 27.56 -10.11
CA PRO A 194 7.41 26.99 -8.87
C PRO A 194 6.03 27.53 -8.49
N ARG A 195 5.65 28.74 -8.94
CA ARG A 195 4.32 29.28 -8.66
C ARG A 195 3.22 28.55 -9.41
N ASP A 196 3.43 28.28 -10.70
CA ASP A 196 2.46 27.56 -11.53
C ASP A 196 2.32 26.11 -11.07
N VAL A 197 3.44 25.47 -10.73
CA VAL A 197 3.44 24.11 -10.16
C VAL A 197 2.70 24.07 -8.82
N LEU A 198 2.87 25.08 -7.95
CA LEU A 198 2.11 25.15 -6.71
C LEU A 198 0.60 25.30 -6.97
N ASN A 199 0.20 26.19 -7.87
CA ASN A 199 -1.21 26.39 -8.21
C ASN A 199 -1.82 25.08 -8.74
N TYR A 200 -1.13 24.39 -9.66
CA TYR A 200 -1.57 23.09 -10.17
C TYR A 200 -1.73 22.04 -9.07
N ILE A 201 -0.75 21.95 -8.15
CA ILE A 201 -0.83 21.01 -7.01
C ILE A 201 -2.05 21.32 -6.13
N VAL A 202 -2.34 22.61 -5.88
CA VAL A 202 -3.50 23.02 -5.09
C VAL A 202 -4.81 22.67 -5.80
N GLU A 203 -4.92 22.92 -7.11
CA GLU A 203 -6.09 22.57 -7.92
C GLU A 203 -6.37 21.06 -7.89
N GLU A 204 -5.33 20.23 -7.98
CA GLU A 204 -5.46 18.77 -7.88
C GLU A 204 -5.90 18.31 -6.48
N ILE A 205 -5.41 18.96 -5.41
CA ILE A 205 -5.85 18.69 -4.03
C ILE A 205 -7.33 19.06 -3.85
N GLU A 206 -7.76 20.19 -4.39
CA GLU A 206 -9.17 20.59 -4.39
C GLU A 206 -10.03 19.58 -5.16
N GLU A 207 -9.55 19.10 -6.30
CA GLU A 207 -10.26 18.10 -7.09
C GLU A 207 -10.36 16.75 -6.37
N MET A 208 -9.29 16.32 -5.68
CA MET A 208 -9.36 15.16 -4.77
C MET A 208 -10.46 15.34 -3.73
N TRP A 209 -10.55 16.51 -3.09
CA TRP A 209 -11.59 16.83 -2.12
C TRP A 209 -12.99 16.77 -2.74
N ARG A 210 -13.20 17.35 -3.93
CA ARG A 210 -14.49 17.29 -4.65
C ARG A 210 -14.91 15.87 -4.99
N ILE A 211 -13.95 14.99 -5.29
CA ILE A 211 -14.18 13.56 -5.54
C ILE A 211 -14.45 12.78 -4.23
N GLY A 212 -14.16 13.39 -3.08
CA GLY A 212 -14.36 12.78 -1.77
C GLY A 212 -13.16 11.97 -1.29
N VAL A 213 -11.94 12.41 -1.62
CA VAL A 213 -10.68 11.82 -1.15
C VAL A 213 -9.78 12.90 -0.56
N VAL A 214 -9.17 12.60 0.59
CA VAL A 214 -8.05 13.38 1.14
C VAL A 214 -6.83 12.48 1.18
N HIS A 215 -5.67 12.94 0.70
CA HIS A 215 -4.47 12.10 0.58
C HIS A 215 -3.98 11.55 1.92
N GLY A 216 -4.01 12.35 2.98
CA GLY A 216 -3.75 11.89 4.34
C GLY A 216 -2.28 11.74 4.73
N ASP A 217 -1.33 12.06 3.84
CA ASP A 217 0.10 12.21 4.15
C ASP A 217 0.84 12.97 3.03
N LEU A 218 0.22 14.02 2.48
CA LEU A 218 0.77 14.69 1.31
C LEU A 218 2.03 15.49 1.66
N SER A 219 3.07 15.34 0.83
CA SER A 219 4.35 16.04 0.94
C SER A 219 5.08 16.06 -0.41
N GLN A 220 6.20 16.80 -0.49
CA GLN A 220 7.06 16.84 -1.68
C GLN A 220 7.71 15.50 -2.05
N PHE A 221 7.65 14.49 -1.18
CA PHE A 221 8.14 13.13 -1.46
C PHE A 221 7.10 12.26 -2.17
N ASN A 222 5.83 12.64 -2.09
CA ASN A 222 4.68 11.89 -2.61
C ASN A 222 4.09 12.53 -3.87
N ILE A 223 4.85 13.46 -4.47
CA ILE A 223 4.55 14.11 -5.74
C ILE A 223 5.69 13.79 -6.68
N LEU A 224 5.38 13.17 -7.81
CA LEU A 224 6.31 12.91 -8.89
C LEU A 224 6.19 14.01 -9.95
N VAL A 225 7.31 14.43 -10.54
CA VAL A 225 7.37 15.45 -11.57
C VAL A 225 8.36 15.06 -12.67
N ASN A 226 7.97 15.33 -13.90
CA ASN A 226 8.82 15.33 -15.09
C ASN A 226 8.38 16.49 -16.02
N PRO A 227 8.98 16.68 -17.21
CA PRO A 227 8.55 17.73 -18.14
C PRO A 227 7.11 17.62 -18.63
N ASP A 228 6.51 16.42 -18.60
CA ASP A 228 5.18 16.14 -19.14
C ASP A 228 4.06 16.34 -18.10
N GLY A 229 4.38 16.36 -16.81
CA GLY A 229 3.36 16.54 -15.78
C GLY A 229 3.79 16.29 -14.34
N ILE A 230 2.78 16.21 -13.48
CA ILE A 230 2.88 16.01 -12.04
C ILE A 230 1.91 14.89 -11.65
N TRP A 231 2.35 13.96 -10.81
CA TRP A 231 1.52 12.85 -10.33
C TRP A 231 1.58 12.71 -8.81
N PHE A 232 0.44 12.44 -8.20
CA PHE A 232 0.33 12.13 -6.79
C PHE A 232 0.41 10.62 -6.57
N ILE A 233 1.19 10.20 -5.58
CA ILE A 233 1.41 8.79 -5.24
C ILE A 233 1.33 8.57 -3.74
N ASP A 234 1.29 7.32 -3.31
CA ASP A 234 1.32 6.93 -1.90
C ASP A 234 0.06 7.31 -1.10
N PHE A 235 -1.04 6.62 -1.43
CA PHE A 235 -2.35 6.81 -0.78
C PHE A 235 -2.72 5.80 0.35
N PRO A 236 -1.81 5.09 1.06
CA PRO A 236 -2.25 4.14 2.10
C PRO A 236 -2.93 4.82 3.29
N GLN A 237 -2.69 6.11 3.52
CA GLN A 237 -3.33 6.92 4.57
C GLN A 237 -4.51 7.77 4.08
N ALA A 238 -4.94 7.59 2.82
CA ALA A 238 -6.03 8.36 2.26
C ALA A 238 -7.33 8.18 3.05
N LEU A 239 -8.07 9.27 3.19
CA LEU A 239 -9.40 9.27 3.77
C LEU A 239 -10.44 9.33 2.65
N ASP A 240 -11.43 8.46 2.74
CA ASP A 240 -12.63 8.51 1.90
C ASP A 240 -13.72 9.27 2.68
N LEU A 241 -14.22 10.38 2.13
CA LEU A 241 -15.26 11.19 2.77
C LEU A 241 -16.57 10.42 2.99
N ASP A 242 -16.79 9.32 2.27
CA ASP A 242 -17.95 8.45 2.47
C ASP A 242 -17.78 7.54 3.71
N GLU A 243 -16.56 7.39 4.22
CA GLU A 243 -16.21 6.47 5.33
C GLU A 243 -15.78 7.19 6.62
N VAL A 244 -15.56 8.52 6.59
CA VAL A 244 -15.06 9.30 7.73
C VAL A 244 -15.89 10.55 8.02
N ASP A 245 -15.78 11.06 9.25
CA ASP A 245 -16.34 12.36 9.62
C ASP A 245 -15.68 13.49 8.81
N VAL A 246 -16.50 14.36 8.22
CA VAL A 246 -16.04 15.43 7.33
C VAL A 246 -15.14 16.44 8.04
N GLU A 247 -15.34 16.69 9.34
CA GLU A 247 -14.51 17.61 10.11
C GLU A 247 -13.11 17.04 10.34
N ILE A 248 -13.01 15.72 10.58
CA ILE A 248 -11.72 15.02 10.63
C ILE A 248 -11.02 15.14 9.27
N ALA A 249 -11.75 14.96 8.18
CA ALA A 249 -11.17 15.06 6.84
C ALA A 249 -10.69 16.49 6.51
N LYS A 250 -11.43 17.52 6.92
CA LYS A 250 -11.01 18.93 6.79
C LYS A 250 -9.71 19.21 7.52
N ASP A 251 -9.55 18.70 8.75
CA ASP A 251 -8.30 18.88 9.50
C ASP A 251 -7.10 18.23 8.80
N VAL A 252 -7.32 17.06 8.21
CA VAL A 252 -6.28 16.34 7.44
C VAL A 252 -5.96 17.08 6.14
N LEU A 253 -6.96 17.58 5.42
CA LEU A 253 -6.79 18.42 4.23
C LEU A 253 -5.96 19.68 4.54
N LYS A 254 -6.30 20.39 5.62
CA LYS A 254 -5.55 21.58 6.07
C LYS A 254 -4.09 21.26 6.34
N ARG A 255 -3.81 20.11 6.95
CA ARG A 255 -2.44 19.64 7.20
C ARG A 255 -1.69 19.34 5.92
N ASP A 256 -2.33 18.63 4.98
CA ASP A 256 -1.74 18.26 3.69
C ASP A 256 -1.40 19.53 2.87
N LEU A 257 -2.33 20.49 2.78
CA LEU A 257 -2.07 21.81 2.18
C LEU A 257 -0.95 22.55 2.90
N SER A 258 -0.98 22.60 4.24
CA SER A 258 0.07 23.27 5.03
C SER A 258 1.47 22.69 4.77
N ASN A 259 1.59 21.38 4.60
CA ASN A 259 2.87 20.73 4.28
C ASN A 259 3.40 21.20 2.92
N ILE A 260 2.55 21.24 1.89
CA ILE A 260 2.91 21.73 0.57
C ILE A 260 3.30 23.20 0.61
N LEU A 261 2.47 24.07 1.20
CA LEU A 261 2.76 25.50 1.31
C LEU A 261 4.09 25.77 2.06
N LYS A 262 4.36 25.03 3.14
CA LYS A 262 5.63 25.13 3.87
C LYS A 262 6.84 24.73 3.01
N TYR A 263 6.71 23.67 2.21
CA TYR A 263 7.78 23.28 1.29
C TYR A 263 8.05 24.38 0.26
N PHE A 264 7.02 24.94 -0.39
CA PHE A 264 7.19 26.00 -1.38
C PHE A 264 7.74 27.30 -0.79
N LYS A 265 7.31 27.67 0.42
CA LYS A 265 7.89 28.80 1.15
C LYS A 265 9.37 28.59 1.44
N LYS A 266 9.74 27.42 1.96
CA LYS A 266 11.13 27.12 2.33
C LYS A 266 12.06 27.00 1.12
N THR A 267 11.61 26.37 0.04
CA THR A 267 12.46 26.03 -1.11
C THR A 267 12.47 27.13 -2.17
N TYR A 268 11.34 27.82 -2.38
CA TYR A 268 11.15 28.77 -3.48
C TYR A 268 10.78 30.19 -3.03
N ASN A 269 10.71 30.44 -1.71
CA ASN A 269 10.28 31.73 -1.13
C ASN A 269 8.90 32.20 -1.62
N ILE A 270 8.00 31.25 -1.89
CA ILE A 270 6.60 31.54 -2.26
C ILE A 270 5.75 31.46 -0.99
N ASP A 271 5.24 32.61 -0.54
CA ASP A 271 4.35 32.70 0.60
C ASP A 271 2.89 32.77 0.12
N VAL A 272 2.08 31.79 0.50
CA VAL A 272 0.65 31.72 0.22
C VAL A 272 -0.07 31.46 1.53
N ASN A 273 -1.11 32.23 1.81
CA ASN A 273 -1.93 32.02 2.99
C ASN A 273 -2.84 30.81 2.80
N LEU A 274 -2.83 29.89 3.76
CA LEU A 274 -3.69 28.71 3.77
C LEU A 274 -5.18 29.08 3.73
N GLU A 275 -5.58 30.13 4.42
CA GLU A 275 -6.98 30.57 4.47
C GLU A 275 -7.47 31.11 3.13
N ASP A 276 -6.58 31.60 2.27
CA ASP A 276 -6.96 32.07 0.93
C ASP A 276 -7.15 30.90 -0.03
N VAL A 277 -6.43 29.79 0.19
CA VAL A 277 -6.61 28.54 -0.56
C VAL A 277 -7.93 27.85 -0.17
N LEU A 278 -8.26 27.82 1.12
CA LEU A 278 -9.46 27.12 1.63
C LEU A 278 -10.79 27.83 1.33
N LYS A 279 -10.76 29.07 0.86
CA LYS A 279 -11.97 29.86 0.53
C LYS A 279 -12.50 29.60 -0.88
N ASN A 280 -11.70 28.98 -1.74
CA ASN A 280 -12.06 28.59 -3.11
C ASN A 280 -12.55 27.14 -3.15
#